data_AF-A0A090SX88-F1
#
_entry.id   AF-A0A090SX88-F1
#
_cell.length_a   1.000
_cell.length_b   1.000
_cell.length_c   1.000
_cell.angle_alpha   90.00
_cell.angle_beta   90.00
_cell.angle_gamma   90.00
#
_symmetry.space_group_name_H-M   'P 1'
#
loop_
_entity.id
_entity.type
_entity.pdbx_description
1 polymer ?
#
loop_
_entity_poly.entity_id
_entity_poly.type
_entity_poly.pdbx_seq_one_letter_code
_entity_poly.pdbx_strand_id
1 'polypeptide(L)' 'MTRLDIDVRKQFGEQAFHLKASLPSSGISAIFGRSGAGKTTLINLISGLLQPDSAYSL' A
#
# COMPACT_ATOMS: atom_id res chain seq x y z
N MET A 1 -0.83 -22.22 -0.95
CA MET A 1 -0.68 -21.19 0.11
C MET A 1 -1.04 -19.86 -0.51
N THR A 2 -2.06 -19.17 -0.01
CA THR A 2 -2.56 -17.90 -0.55
C THR A 2 -1.65 -16.73 -0.15
N ARG A 3 -1.52 -15.74 -1.04
CA ARG A 3 -0.76 -14.51 -0.83
C ARG A 3 -1.68 -13.31 -1.05
N LEU A 4 -1.36 -12.21 -0.37
CA LEU A 4 -1.95 -10.90 -0.63
C LEU A 4 -0.95 -10.11 -1.47
N ASP A 5 -1.27 -9.96 -2.75
CA ASP A 5 -0.51 -9.12 -3.66
C ASP A 5 -1.07 -7.70 -3.65
N ILE A 6 -0.18 -6.73 -3.49
CA ILE A 6 -0.49 -5.30 -3.39
C ILE A 6 0.33 -4.59 -4.45
N ASP A 7 -0.32 -3.87 -5.35
CA ASP A 7 0.31 -2.92 -6.27
C ASP A 7 -0.54 -1.64 -6.29
N VAL A 8 -0.12 -0.65 -5.52
CA VAL A 8 -0.87 0.60 -5.32
C VAL A 8 -0.02 1.80 -5.66
N ARG A 9 -0.60 2.73 -6.44
CA ARG A 9 0.01 3.99 -6.82
C ARG A 9 -0.86 5.16 -6.43
N LYS A 10 -0.23 6.21 -5.90
CA LYS A 10 -0.88 7.47 -5.56
C LYS A 10 0.05 8.65 -5.79
N GLN A 11 -0.45 9.69 -6.44
CA GLN A 11 0.19 10.95 -6.70
C GLN A 11 -0.35 12.03 -5.75
N PHE A 12 0.55 12.84 -5.22
CA PHE A 12 0.28 14.00 -4.37
C PHE A 12 1.06 15.21 -4.93
N GLY A 13 0.48 15.90 -5.92
CA GLY A 13 1.19 16.97 -6.62
C GLY A 13 2.45 16.44 -7.30
N GLU A 14 3.63 16.91 -6.88
CA GLU A 14 4.93 16.46 -7.40
C GLU A 14 5.44 15.16 -6.77
N GLN A 15 4.84 14.69 -5.67
CA GLN A 15 5.28 13.50 -4.97
C GLN A 15 4.47 12.27 -5.39
N ALA A 16 5.17 11.14 -5.58
CA ALA A 16 4.55 9.86 -5.90
C ALA A 16 4.76 8.86 -4.75
N PHE A 17 3.72 8.11 -4.44
CA PHE A 17 3.76 6.92 -3.60
C PHE A 17 3.46 5.70 -4.47
N HIS A 18 4.38 4.74 -4.50
CA HIS A 18 4.19 3.45 -5.14
C HIS A 18 4.65 2.36 -4.18
N LEU A 19 3.77 1.40 -3.90
CA LEU A 19 4.13 0.18 -3.20
C LEU A 19 3.73 -1.03 -4.04
N LYS A 20 4.69 -1.92 -4.28
CA LYS A 20 4.46 -3.27 -4.75
C LYS A 20 4.97 -4.28 -3.72
N ALA A 21 4.10 -5.14 -3.23
CA ALA A 21 4.43 -6.12 -2.20
C ALA A 21 3.60 -7.39 -2.35
N SER A 22 4.15 -8.51 -1.89
CA SER A 22 3.45 -9.79 -1.78
C SER A 22 3.62 -10.29 -0.35
N LEU A 23 2.50 -10.41 0.37
CA LEU A 23 2.47 -10.73 1.79
C LEU A 23 1.83 -12.12 2.00
N PRO A 24 2.23 -12.86 3.05
CA PRO A 24 1.49 -14.05 3.45
C PRO A 24 0.04 -13.69 3.79
N SER A 25 -0.94 -14.49 3.35
CA SER A 25 -2.35 -14.26 3.69
C SER A 25 -2.73 -14.69 5.12
N SER A 26 -1.74 -14.95 5.97
CA SER A 26 -1.91 -15.45 7.34
C SER A 26 -0.81 -14.89 8.24
N GLY A 27 -1.14 -14.64 9.51
CA GLY A 27 -0.22 -14.05 10.47
C GLY A 27 -0.32 -12.52 10.53
N ILE A 28 0.61 -11.90 11.24
CA ILE A 28 0.64 -10.44 11.45
C ILE A 28 1.79 -9.86 10.64
N SER A 29 1.47 -8.89 9.77
CA SER A 29 2.46 -8.07 9.06
C SER A 29 2.53 -6.70 9.71
N ALA A 30 3.75 -6.16 9.84
CA ALA A 30 3.98 -4.84 10.42
C ALA A 30 4.70 -3.93 9.42
N ILE A 31 4.31 -2.65 9.41
CA ILE A 31 4.87 -1.63 8.50
C ILE A 31 5.75 -0.70 9.32
N PHE A 32 7.04 -0.60 8.97
CA PHE A 32 8.01 0.27 9.64
C PHE A 32 8.63 1.27 8.67
N GLY A 33 9.05 2.42 9.18
CA GLY A 33 9.73 3.44 8.40
C GLY A 33 9.70 4.82 9.06
N ARG A 34 10.55 5.73 8.59
CA ARG A 34 10.65 7.11 9.08
C ARG A 34 9.33 7.88 8.92
N SER A 35 9.21 9.02 9.60
CA SER A 35 8.11 9.96 9.34
C SER A 35 8.12 10.38 7.86
N GLY A 36 6.94 10.52 7.25
CA GLY A 36 6.81 10.82 5.83
C GLY A 36 7.03 9.66 4.85
N ALA A 37 7.40 8.46 5.31
CA ALA A 37 7.63 7.30 4.42
C ALA A 37 6.37 6.70 3.76
N GLY A 38 5.19 7.30 3.94
CA GLY A 38 3.94 6.84 3.33
C GLY A 38 3.19 5.72 4.08
N LYS A 39 3.50 5.46 5.36
CA LYS A 39 2.81 4.43 6.17
C LYS A 39 1.31 4.68 6.28
N THR A 40 0.90 5.89 6.68
CA THR A 40 -0.51 6.28 6.76
C THR A 40 -1.18 6.26 5.38
N THR A 41 -0.47 6.69 4.34
CA THR A 41 -0.93 6.59 2.95
C THR A 41 -1.26 5.16 2.57
N LEU A 42 -0.34 4.21 2.85
CA LEU A 42 -0.55 2.79 2.59
C LEU A 42 -1.77 2.22 3.33
N ILE A 43 -1.89 2.51 4.63
CA ILE A 43 -3.02 2.06 5.44
C ILE A 43 -4.34 2.58 4.86
N ASN A 44 -4.39 3.86 4.47
CA ASN A 44 -5.59 4.45 3.89
C ASN A 44 -5.92 3.89 2.50
N LEU A 45 -4.92 3.59 1.69
CA LEU A 45 -5.11 2.95 0.37
C LEU A 45 -5.69 1.54 0.52
N ILE A 46 -5.12 0.72 1.41
CA ILE A 46 -5.60 -0.65 1.65
C ILE A 46 -6.98 -0.66 2.30
N SER A 47 -7.29 0.28 3.20
CA SER A 47 -8.59 0.37 3.86
C SER A 47 -9.69 0.99 2.99
N GLY A 48 -9.35 1.47 1.79
CA GLY A 48 -10.28 2.17 0.90
C GLY A 48 -10.65 3.59 1.34
N LEU A 49 -10.02 4.13 2.39
CA LEU A 49 -10.19 5.52 2.83
C LEU A 49 -9.49 6.52 1.89
N LEU A 50 -8.52 6.07 1.11
CA LEU A 50 -7.89 6.82 0.04
C LEU A 50 -7.95 6.00 -1.24
N GLN A 51 -8.43 6.59 -2.34
CA GLN A 51 -8.46 5.92 -3.63
C GLN A 51 -7.08 5.97 -4.31
N PRO A 52 -6.54 4.83 -4.76
CA PRO A 52 -5.35 4.79 -5.62
C PRO A 52 -5.65 5.44 -6.97
N ASP A 53 -4.64 6.05 -7.59
CA ASP A 53 -4.79 6.61 -8.95
C ASP A 53 -4.68 5.53 -10.02
N SER A 54 -4.06 4.41 -9.68
CA SER A 54 -4.07 3.19 -10.46
C SER A 54 -3.91 2.02 -9.49
N ALA A 55 -4.85 1.09 -9.51
CA ALA A 55 -4.73 -0.17 -8.78
C ALA A 55 -5.11 -1.33 -9.69
N TYR A 56 -4.24 -2.34 -9.74
CA TYR A 56 -4.59 -3.67 -10.21
C TYR A 56 -4.65 -4.56 -8.96
N SER A 57 -5.83 -5.03 -8.60
CA SER A 57 -5.98 -6.19 -7.70
C SER A 57 -6.08 -7.44 -8.58
N LEU A 58 -5.17 -8.39 -8.38
CA LEU A 58 -5.33 -9.80 -8.76
C LEU A 58 -5.15 -10.65 -7.49
#